data_AF-A0A950XWT7-F1
#
_entry.id   AF-A0A950XWT7-F1
#
_cell.length_a   1.000
_cell.length_b   1.000
_cell.length_c   1.000
_cell.angle_alpha   90.00
_cell.angle_beta   90.00
_cell.angle_gamma   90.00
#
_symmetry.space_group_name_H-M   'P 1'
#
loop_
_entity.id
_entity.type
_entity.pdbx_description
1 polymer ?
#
loop_
_entity_poly.entity_id
_entity_poly.type
_entity_poly.pdbx_seq_one_letter_code
_entity_poly.pdbx_strand_id
1 'polypeptide(L)'
;MRILPILAIAAALVGCTSTNNTTATNTTTTPKLSNSDLEQAIKNQLASDQRTQNDKINVSADADKNQVTLSGTVYSETARTDAINAAKAARPGIDVVDKIEVKPGEMPKSAYNADLAQQERTLALRSGDKIGPAQDDAWIHSNLSAKLAGKSAPGHKMNIDVVNGVVTLRGTAESAQAKQEAGRMAMGTDGVKRVNNLLKASVG
;
A
#
# COMPACT_ATOMS: atom_id res chain seq x y z
N MET A 1 58.11 -7.59 -28.82
CA MET A 1 57.80 -8.08 -30.18
C MET A 1 57.88 -9.59 -30.15
N ARG A 2 56.72 -10.27 -30.04
CA ARG A 2 56.59 -11.73 -30.06
C ARG A 2 55.47 -12.06 -31.05
N ILE A 3 55.92 -12.70 -32.12
CA ILE A 3 55.28 -13.47 -33.18
C ILE A 3 54.04 -14.27 -32.71
N LEU A 4 52.98 -14.33 -33.53
CA LEU A 4 52.47 -15.59 -34.09
C LEU A 4 51.54 -15.34 -35.33
N PRO A 5 51.50 -16.24 -36.33
CA PRO A 5 50.85 -16.03 -37.64
C PRO A 5 49.62 -16.93 -37.93
N ILE A 6 48.83 -16.51 -38.94
CA ILE A 6 48.18 -17.30 -40.04
C ILE A 6 46.98 -18.23 -39.71
N LEU A 7 45.82 -17.79 -40.24
CA LEU A 7 44.88 -18.47 -41.17
C LEU A 7 44.33 -19.87 -40.83
N ALA A 8 42.98 -19.97 -40.73
CA ALA A 8 42.20 -21.03 -41.38
C ALA A 8 40.71 -20.67 -41.41
N ILE A 9 40.21 -20.34 -42.61
CA ILE A 9 38.79 -20.37 -42.94
C ILE A 9 38.43 -21.83 -43.26
N ALA A 10 37.48 -22.40 -42.54
CA ALA A 10 36.81 -23.63 -42.93
C ALA A 10 35.31 -23.52 -42.59
N ALA A 11 34.52 -23.30 -43.62
CA ALA A 11 33.09 -23.55 -43.63
C ALA A 11 32.87 -24.96 -44.19
N ALA A 12 32.07 -25.79 -43.51
CA ALA A 12 31.02 -26.62 -44.12
C ALA A 12 30.42 -27.66 -43.14
N LEU A 13 29.10 -27.52 -42.97
CA LEU A 13 28.06 -28.56 -43.08
C LEU A 13 28.03 -29.82 -42.17
N VAL A 14 26.85 -29.94 -41.54
CA VAL A 14 25.98 -31.14 -41.37
C VAL A 14 26.18 -32.01 -40.12
N GLY A 15 25.07 -32.18 -39.37
CA GLY A 15 24.89 -33.29 -38.43
C GLY A 15 23.91 -33.03 -37.29
N CYS A 16 22.63 -32.76 -37.59
CA CYS A 16 21.55 -32.71 -36.60
C CYS A 16 21.29 -34.09 -35.96
N THR A 17 20.89 -34.15 -34.68
CA THR A 17 19.85 -35.09 -34.22
C THR A 17 19.26 -34.65 -32.87
N SER A 18 17.99 -34.24 -32.88
CA SER A 18 16.96 -34.57 -31.87
C SER A 18 15.60 -34.01 -32.33
N THR A 19 15.01 -34.74 -33.28
CA THR A 19 13.72 -35.44 -33.14
C THR A 19 12.51 -34.70 -32.53
N ASN A 20 11.66 -34.24 -33.45
CA ASN A 20 10.20 -34.47 -33.56
C ASN A 20 9.17 -33.41 -33.14
N ASN A 21 8.42 -32.99 -34.18
CA ASN A 21 6.98 -32.76 -34.29
C ASN A 21 6.38 -31.52 -33.60
N THR A 22 5.60 -30.65 -34.23
CA THR A 22 4.94 -30.64 -35.56
C THR A 22 4.71 -29.18 -35.94
N THR A 23 5.16 -28.78 -37.13
CA THR A 23 4.75 -27.50 -37.72
C THR A 23 3.39 -27.70 -38.39
N ALA A 24 2.35 -27.14 -37.78
CA ALA A 24 1.12 -26.80 -38.46
C ALA A 24 1.20 -25.33 -38.90
N THR A 25 0.96 -25.11 -40.18
CA THR A 25 0.71 -23.81 -40.84
C THR A 25 -0.31 -22.95 -40.08
N ASN A 26 -0.11 -21.61 -40.04
CA ASN A 26 -1.14 -20.57 -40.30
C ASN A 26 -0.65 -19.14 -39.96
N THR A 27 -0.81 -18.22 -40.92
CA THR A 27 -1.09 -16.75 -40.83
C THR A 27 -0.55 -15.85 -39.69
N THR A 28 0.04 -14.71 -40.09
CA THR A 28 0.09 -13.38 -39.43
C THR A 28 -0.58 -13.22 -38.06
N THR A 29 0.16 -12.90 -37.00
CA THR A 29 -0.21 -11.97 -35.90
C THR A 29 0.91 -11.88 -34.87
N THR A 30 1.35 -10.68 -34.52
CA THR A 30 2.10 -10.39 -33.28
C THR A 30 1.33 -11.04 -32.12
N PRO A 31 1.97 -11.82 -31.22
CA PRO A 31 1.24 -12.44 -30.11
C PRO A 31 0.57 -11.34 -29.30
N LYS A 32 -0.76 -11.31 -29.36
CA LYS A 32 -1.60 -10.39 -28.61
C LYS A 32 -1.39 -10.70 -27.13
N LEU A 33 -0.99 -9.69 -26.35
CA LEU A 33 -0.74 -9.83 -24.92
C LEU A 33 -1.97 -10.44 -24.23
N SER A 34 -1.79 -11.52 -23.47
CA SER A 34 -2.89 -12.15 -22.74
C SER A 34 -3.21 -11.39 -21.45
N ASN A 35 -4.43 -11.57 -20.93
CA ASN A 35 -4.82 -11.02 -19.63
C ASN A 35 -3.87 -11.50 -18.52
N SER A 36 -3.47 -12.78 -18.55
CA SER A 36 -2.56 -13.37 -17.58
C SER A 36 -1.18 -12.71 -17.61
N ASP A 37 -0.63 -12.46 -18.80
CA ASP A 37 0.69 -11.83 -18.94
C ASP A 37 0.67 -10.39 -18.42
N LEU A 38 -0.39 -9.65 -18.74
CA LEU A 38 -0.59 -8.29 -18.25
C LEU A 38 -0.72 -8.28 -16.72
N GLU A 39 -1.57 -9.13 -16.16
CA GLU A 39 -1.78 -9.24 -14.72
C GLU A 39 -0.47 -9.59 -13.99
N GLN A 40 0.31 -10.54 -14.52
CA GLN A 40 1.58 -10.94 -13.92
C GLN A 40 2.63 -9.83 -14.00
N ALA A 41 2.70 -9.09 -15.11
CA ALA A 41 3.61 -7.96 -15.24
C ALA A 41 3.32 -6.88 -14.19
N ILE A 42 2.04 -6.53 -13.98
CA ILE A 42 1.64 -5.56 -12.95
C ILE A 42 1.96 -6.10 -11.54
N LYS A 43 1.60 -7.36 -11.24
CA LYS A 43 1.89 -7.99 -9.94
C LYS A 43 3.38 -7.99 -9.62
N ASN A 44 4.22 -8.31 -10.60
CA ASN A 44 5.67 -8.30 -10.44
C ASN A 44 6.20 -6.88 -10.17
N GLN A 45 5.65 -5.87 -10.85
CA GLN A 45 6.04 -4.47 -10.64
C GLN A 45 5.61 -3.95 -9.26
N LEU A 46 4.42 -4.33 -8.78
CA LEU A 46 3.97 -4.01 -7.44
C LEU A 46 4.78 -4.73 -6.35
N ALA A 47 5.25 -5.94 -6.62
CA ALA A 47 6.12 -6.67 -5.69
C ALA A 47 7.54 -6.10 -5.64
N SER A 48 8.03 -5.54 -6.75
CA SER A 48 9.37 -4.94 -6.82
C SER A 48 9.44 -3.56 -6.16
N ASP A 49 8.34 -2.80 -6.13
CA ASP A 49 8.28 -1.54 -5.39
C ASP A 49 8.16 -1.80 -3.89
N GLN A 50 9.24 -1.51 -3.16
CA GLN A 50 9.32 -1.71 -1.70
C GLN A 50 8.20 -0.99 -0.94
N ARG A 51 7.61 0.07 -1.51
CA ARG A 51 6.55 0.85 -0.89
C ARG A 51 5.21 0.14 -0.91
N THR A 52 4.96 -0.73 -1.89
CA THR A 52 3.71 -1.50 -2.05
C THR A 52 3.79 -2.93 -1.54
N GLN A 53 4.95 -3.40 -1.08
CA GLN A 53 5.15 -4.78 -0.60
C GLN A 53 4.26 -5.18 0.59
N ASN A 54 3.84 -4.20 1.40
CA ASN A 54 3.01 -4.46 2.57
C ASN A 54 1.51 -4.30 2.28
N ASP A 55 1.14 -3.91 1.06
CA ASP A 55 -0.23 -3.65 0.70
C ASP A 55 -0.92 -4.92 0.19
N LYS A 56 -2.17 -5.13 0.59
CA LYS A 56 -2.99 -6.24 0.11
C LYS A 56 -3.70 -5.84 -1.18
N ILE A 57 -2.94 -5.78 -2.28
CA ILE A 57 -3.44 -5.34 -3.58
C ILE A 57 -3.71 -6.54 -4.49
N ASN A 58 -4.95 -6.62 -4.97
CA ASN A 58 -5.38 -7.55 -6.00
C ASN A 58 -5.37 -6.84 -7.35
N VAL A 59 -4.89 -7.54 -8.38
CA VAL A 59 -4.85 -7.05 -9.76
C VAL A 59 -5.73 -7.94 -10.61
N SER A 60 -6.59 -7.34 -11.42
CA SER A 60 -7.35 -8.02 -12.48
C SER A 60 -7.08 -7.29 -13.79
N ALA A 61 -6.73 -8.01 -14.85
CA ALA A 61 -6.40 -7.41 -16.14
C ALA A 61 -7.36 -7.83 -17.26
N ASP A 62 -7.66 -6.89 -18.15
CA ASP A 62 -8.39 -7.09 -19.40
C ASP A 62 -7.54 -6.49 -20.53
N ALA A 63 -6.74 -7.33 -21.19
CA ALA A 63 -5.81 -6.92 -22.24
C ALA A 63 -6.54 -6.50 -23.53
N ASP A 64 -7.75 -7.01 -23.76
CA ASP A 64 -8.60 -6.61 -24.89
C ASP A 64 -9.07 -5.16 -24.76
N LYS A 65 -9.43 -4.76 -23.53
CA LYS A 65 -9.78 -3.37 -23.19
C LYS A 65 -8.57 -2.52 -22.82
N ASN A 66 -7.37 -3.10 -22.83
CA ASN A 66 -6.14 -2.46 -22.36
C ASN A 66 -6.30 -1.84 -20.95
N GLN A 67 -7.03 -2.54 -20.09
CA GLN A 67 -7.49 -2.05 -18.78
C GLN A 67 -6.98 -2.96 -17.66
N VAL A 68 -6.65 -2.36 -16.52
CA VAL A 68 -6.33 -3.05 -15.28
C VAL A 68 -7.19 -2.48 -14.16
N THR A 69 -7.79 -3.36 -13.36
CA THR A 69 -8.46 -2.99 -12.11
C THR A 69 -7.54 -3.31 -10.93
N LEU A 70 -7.21 -2.29 -10.15
CA LEU A 70 -6.54 -2.45 -8.86
C LEU A 70 -7.59 -2.42 -7.75
N SER A 71 -7.53 -3.39 -6.84
CA SER A 71 -8.46 -3.47 -5.70
C SER A 71 -7.75 -4.02 -4.46
N GLY A 72 -8.41 -4.00 -3.32
CA GLY A 72 -7.85 -4.48 -2.06
C GLY A 72 -7.72 -3.36 -1.04
N THR A 73 -6.83 -3.54 -0.06
CA THR A 73 -6.68 -2.60 1.05
C THR A 73 -5.25 -2.09 1.12
N VAL A 74 -5.11 -0.77 1.09
CA VAL A 74 -3.88 -0.05 1.40
C VAL A 74 -4.08 0.79 2.65
N TYR A 75 -3.00 1.27 3.23
CA TYR A 75 -3.07 2.00 4.49
C TYR A 75 -2.96 3.53 4.34
N SER A 76 -2.72 4.04 3.13
CA SER A 76 -2.69 5.48 2.87
C SER A 76 -3.02 5.83 1.42
N GLU A 77 -3.39 7.09 1.17
CA GLU A 77 -3.58 7.58 -0.21
C GLU A 77 -2.26 7.60 -1.00
N THR A 78 -1.13 7.72 -0.32
CA THR A 78 0.19 7.63 -0.97
C THR A 78 0.42 6.21 -1.46
N ALA A 79 0.13 5.20 -0.65
CA ALA A 79 0.21 3.79 -1.05
C ALA A 79 -0.74 3.47 -2.21
N ARG A 80 -1.98 4.01 -2.18
CA ARG A 80 -2.90 3.95 -3.34
C ARG A 80 -2.25 4.55 -4.59
N THR A 81 -1.68 5.74 -4.47
CA THR A 81 -1.08 6.47 -5.59
C THR A 81 0.15 5.73 -6.14
N ASP A 82 0.99 5.20 -5.26
CA ASP A 82 2.16 4.41 -5.63
C ASP A 82 1.77 3.13 -6.37
N ALA A 83 0.71 2.44 -5.92
CA ALA A 83 0.19 1.29 -6.62
C ALA A 83 -0.31 1.62 -8.04
N ILE A 84 -1.02 2.74 -8.20
CA ILE A 84 -1.47 3.23 -9.52
C ILE A 84 -0.27 3.56 -10.41
N ASN A 85 0.74 4.23 -9.85
CA ASN A 85 1.95 4.61 -10.60
C ASN A 85 2.79 3.40 -10.99
N ALA A 86 2.94 2.42 -10.10
CA ALA A 86 3.60 1.16 -10.38
C ALA A 86 2.91 0.40 -11.51
N ALA A 87 1.56 0.35 -11.51
CA ALA A 87 0.81 -0.27 -12.60
C ALA A 87 1.05 0.44 -13.95
N LYS A 88 1.04 1.78 -13.96
CA LYS A 88 1.35 2.58 -15.17
C LYS A 88 2.79 2.41 -15.63
N ALA A 89 3.74 2.23 -14.72
CA ALA A 89 5.14 2.01 -15.02
C ALA A 89 5.40 0.63 -15.65
N ALA A 90 4.68 -0.39 -15.17
CA ALA A 90 4.77 -1.75 -15.72
C ALA A 90 4.34 -1.80 -17.19
N ARG A 91 3.31 -1.03 -17.57
CA ARG A 91 2.88 -0.92 -18.95
C ARG A 91 2.34 0.49 -19.26
N PRO A 92 3.12 1.32 -19.97
CA PRO A 92 2.63 2.62 -20.42
C PRO A 92 1.37 2.51 -21.27
N GLY A 93 0.43 3.42 -21.05
CA GLY A 93 -0.80 3.53 -21.85
C GLY A 93 -1.94 2.60 -21.44
N ILE A 94 -1.86 1.87 -20.33
CA ILE A 94 -3.00 1.12 -19.78
C ILE A 94 -3.99 2.04 -19.05
N ASP A 95 -5.27 1.69 -19.11
CA ASP A 95 -6.31 2.32 -18.28
C ASP A 95 -6.35 1.64 -16.91
N VAL A 96 -6.05 2.39 -15.85
CA VAL A 96 -6.08 1.88 -14.47
C VAL A 96 -7.40 2.28 -13.82
N VAL A 97 -8.24 1.28 -13.55
CA VAL A 97 -9.46 1.42 -12.75
C VAL A 97 -9.09 1.22 -11.28
N ASP A 98 -9.23 2.27 -10.49
CA ASP A 98 -8.94 2.25 -9.06
C ASP A 98 -10.19 1.86 -8.25
N LYS A 99 -10.10 0.71 -7.59
CA LYS A 99 -11.07 0.21 -6.58
C LYS A 99 -10.37 -0.15 -5.27
N ILE A 100 -9.22 0.47 -4.99
CA ILE A 100 -8.50 0.28 -3.74
C ILE A 100 -9.33 0.90 -2.61
N GLU A 101 -9.29 0.31 -1.42
CA GLU A 101 -9.86 0.86 -0.19
C GLU A 101 -8.71 1.33 0.72
N VAL A 102 -8.78 2.56 1.21
CA VAL A 102 -7.76 3.11 2.11
C VAL A 102 -8.24 2.93 3.54
N LYS A 103 -7.54 2.07 4.29
CA LYS A 103 -7.78 1.80 5.72
C LYS A 103 -6.50 2.11 6.50
N PRO A 104 -6.37 3.30 7.10
CA PRO A 104 -5.22 3.66 7.94
C PRO A 104 -5.03 2.81 9.22
N GLY A 105 -5.75 1.69 9.36
CA GLY A 105 -5.71 0.80 10.51
C GLY A 105 -4.41 0.05 10.69
N GLU A 106 -4.38 -0.82 11.71
CA GLU A 106 -3.23 -1.53 12.33
C GLU A 106 -2.09 -1.89 11.37
N MET A 107 -1.31 -0.89 10.99
CA MET A 107 -0.12 -1.07 10.19
C MET A 107 0.99 -1.54 11.14
N PRO A 108 1.76 -2.58 10.82
CA PRO A 108 2.92 -2.92 11.64
C PRO A 108 3.89 -1.74 11.64
N LYS A 109 4.48 -1.43 12.80
CA LYS A 109 5.40 -0.30 12.96
C LYS A 109 6.56 -0.33 11.97
N SER A 110 7.00 -1.53 11.58
CA SER A 110 8.05 -1.76 10.58
C SER A 110 7.71 -1.30 9.16
N ALA A 111 6.41 -1.25 8.80
CA ALA A 111 5.96 -0.78 7.50
C ALA A 111 5.69 0.74 7.47
N TYR A 112 5.67 1.40 8.62
CA TYR A 112 5.40 2.83 8.72
C TYR A 112 6.67 3.63 8.44
N ASN A 113 6.63 4.53 7.46
CA ASN A 113 7.77 5.31 7.00
C ASN A 113 7.60 6.83 7.25
N ALA A 114 8.62 7.62 6.92
CA ALA A 114 8.62 9.07 7.16
C ALA A 114 7.55 9.82 6.34
N ASP A 115 7.28 9.39 5.11
CA ASP A 115 6.30 10.02 4.23
C ASP A 115 4.87 9.81 4.74
N LEU A 116 4.56 8.58 5.18
CA LEU A 116 3.32 8.25 5.88
C LEU A 116 3.12 9.10 7.13
N ALA A 117 4.20 9.29 7.91
CA ALA A 117 4.15 10.14 9.09
C ALA A 117 3.80 11.60 8.75
N GLN A 118 4.35 12.16 7.67
CA GLN A 118 4.03 13.53 7.23
C GLN A 118 2.60 13.65 6.71
N GLN A 119 2.15 12.65 5.95
CA GLN A 119 0.77 12.60 5.48
C GLN A 119 -0.20 12.56 6.67
N GLU A 120 0.05 11.69 7.64
CA GLU A 120 -0.79 11.54 8.83
C GLU A 120 -0.85 12.84 9.64
N ARG A 121 0.29 13.53 9.81
CA ARG A 121 0.31 14.87 10.42
C ARG A 121 -0.58 15.86 9.67
N THR A 122 -0.51 15.86 8.34
CA THR A 122 -1.32 16.75 7.51
C THR A 122 -2.81 16.45 7.66
N LEU A 123 -3.19 15.17 7.72
CA LEU A 123 -4.58 14.74 7.93
C LEU A 123 -5.07 15.08 9.34
N ALA A 124 -4.25 14.84 10.36
CA ALA A 124 -4.55 15.16 11.76
C ALA A 124 -4.83 16.66 11.95
N LEU A 125 -4.02 17.53 11.34
CA LEU A 125 -4.23 18.98 11.41
C LEU A 125 -5.60 19.41 10.89
N ARG A 126 -6.10 18.80 9.81
CA ARG A 126 -7.44 19.08 9.25
C ARG A 126 -8.57 18.70 10.21
N SER A 127 -8.30 17.71 11.06
CA SER A 127 -9.21 17.19 12.06
C SER A 127 -9.07 17.90 13.42
N GLY A 128 -8.13 18.85 13.56
CA GLY A 128 -7.85 19.52 14.84
C GLY A 128 -7.08 18.65 15.85
N ASP A 129 -6.45 17.60 15.34
CA ASP A 129 -5.61 16.65 16.07
C ASP A 129 -4.14 17.09 16.00
N LYS A 130 -3.35 16.74 17.02
CA LYS A 130 -1.95 17.15 17.12
C LYS A 130 -1.03 15.94 17.21
N ILE A 131 -0.03 15.88 16.34
CA ILE A 131 0.98 14.82 16.34
C ILE A 131 2.37 15.44 16.55
N GLY A 132 3.20 14.80 17.37
CA GLY A 132 4.59 15.17 17.60
C GLY A 132 5.52 14.93 16.38
N PRO A 133 6.76 15.40 16.45
CA PRO A 133 7.73 15.26 15.36
C PRO A 133 8.25 13.83 15.20
N ALA A 134 8.10 12.97 16.20
CA ALA A 134 8.52 11.57 16.11
C ALA A 134 7.65 10.79 15.12
N GLN A 135 8.27 9.94 14.31
CA GLN A 135 7.55 9.02 13.42
C GLN A 135 6.64 8.07 14.21
N ASP A 136 7.10 7.65 15.38
CA ASP A 136 6.32 6.85 16.34
C ASP A 136 5.01 7.52 16.75
N ASP A 137 5.01 8.83 16.97
CA ASP A 137 3.79 9.55 17.36
C ASP A 137 2.74 9.52 16.25
N ALA A 138 3.18 9.66 14.99
CA ALA A 138 2.29 9.59 13.84
C ALA A 138 1.73 8.18 13.64
N TRP A 139 2.56 7.15 13.83
CA TRP A 139 2.12 5.76 13.78
C TRP A 139 1.09 5.43 14.88
N ILE A 140 1.36 5.85 16.12
CA ILE A 140 0.43 5.71 17.24
C ILE A 140 -0.90 6.41 16.91
N HIS A 141 -0.85 7.63 16.38
CA HIS A 141 -2.05 8.38 16.01
C HIS A 141 -2.88 7.65 14.95
N SER A 142 -2.25 7.17 13.86
CA SER A 142 -2.93 6.44 12.79
C SER A 142 -3.65 5.21 13.33
N ASN A 143 -2.92 4.37 14.09
CA ASN A 143 -3.48 3.15 14.67
C ASN A 143 -4.60 3.43 15.65
N LEU A 144 -4.42 4.42 16.53
CA LEU A 144 -5.42 4.76 17.52
C LEU A 144 -6.67 5.38 16.88
N SER A 145 -6.51 6.24 15.88
CA SER A 145 -7.61 6.83 15.13
C SER A 145 -8.47 5.78 14.48
N ALA A 146 -7.85 4.76 13.88
CA ALA A 146 -8.57 3.63 13.32
C ALA A 146 -9.31 2.80 14.39
N LYS A 147 -8.67 2.53 15.53
CA LYS A 147 -9.30 1.81 16.66
C LYS A 147 -10.50 2.55 17.26
N LEU A 148 -10.45 3.88 17.26
CA LEU A 148 -11.49 4.75 17.84
C LEU A 148 -12.53 5.23 16.82
N ALA A 149 -12.40 4.84 15.55
CA ALA A 149 -13.36 5.17 14.52
C ALA A 149 -14.77 4.69 14.92
N GLY A 150 -15.75 5.59 14.81
CA GLY A 150 -17.15 5.30 15.14
C GLY A 150 -17.49 5.24 16.63
N LYS A 151 -16.56 5.58 17.54
CA LYS A 151 -16.82 5.57 19.00
C LYS A 151 -17.18 6.94 19.58
N SER A 152 -17.35 7.95 18.73
CA SER A 152 -17.73 9.31 19.13
C SER A 152 -19.25 9.40 19.26
N ALA A 153 -19.73 10.24 20.19
CA ALA A 153 -21.16 10.49 20.30
C ALA A 153 -21.74 11.06 18.97
N PRO A 154 -22.99 10.73 18.60
CA PRO A 154 -23.62 11.28 17.40
C PRO A 154 -23.53 12.81 17.37
N GLY A 155 -23.07 13.36 16.24
CA GLY A 155 -22.87 14.81 16.08
C GLY A 155 -21.65 15.39 16.80
N HIS A 156 -20.83 14.57 17.45
CA HIS A 156 -19.61 15.00 18.13
C HIS A 156 -18.37 14.37 17.52
N LYS A 157 -17.28 15.13 17.51
CA LYS A 157 -15.95 14.65 17.10
C LYS A 157 -15.13 14.27 18.32
N MET A 158 -14.44 13.13 18.24
CA MET A 158 -13.32 12.80 19.10
C MET A 158 -12.02 13.30 18.47
N ASN A 159 -11.19 13.95 19.28
CA ASN A 159 -9.87 14.41 18.90
C ASN A 159 -8.80 13.59 19.62
N ILE A 160 -7.70 13.32 18.92
CA ILE A 160 -6.62 12.48 19.38
C ILE A 160 -5.32 13.26 19.19
N ASP A 161 -4.66 13.62 20.29
CA ASP A 161 -3.32 14.21 20.22
C ASP A 161 -2.29 13.18 20.66
N VAL A 162 -1.18 13.05 19.94
CA VAL A 162 -0.07 12.16 20.29
C VAL A 162 1.24 12.92 20.27
N VAL A 163 1.89 13.05 21.41
CA VAL A 163 3.18 13.75 21.53
C VAL A 163 4.10 12.98 22.46
N ASN A 164 5.26 12.57 21.97
CA ASN A 164 6.28 11.81 22.70
C ASN A 164 5.73 10.52 23.35
N GLY A 165 4.84 9.82 22.65
CA GLY A 165 4.13 8.63 23.14
C GLY A 165 3.05 8.91 24.19
N VAL A 166 2.70 10.18 24.43
CA VAL A 166 1.58 10.57 25.29
C VAL A 166 0.37 10.83 24.43
N VAL A 167 -0.69 10.06 24.65
CA VAL A 167 -1.99 10.24 24.00
C VAL A 167 -2.86 11.18 24.84
N THR A 168 -3.53 12.14 24.21
CA THR A 168 -4.59 12.94 24.82
C THR A 168 -5.87 12.78 24.02
N LEU A 169 -6.93 12.27 24.64
CA LEU A 169 -8.25 12.12 24.03
C LEU A 169 -9.14 13.29 24.45
N ARG A 170 -9.72 14.01 23.48
CA ARG A 170 -10.61 15.16 23.71
C ARG A 170 -11.92 14.99 22.95
N GLY A 171 -12.97 15.69 23.37
CA GLY A 171 -14.30 15.64 22.76
C GLY A 171 -15.34 14.93 23.62
N THR A 172 -16.34 14.33 22.97
CA THR A 172 -17.48 13.68 23.64
C THR A 172 -17.60 12.23 23.22
N ALA A 173 -17.63 11.32 24.20
CA ALA A 173 -17.92 9.91 24.03
C ALA A 173 -19.42 9.63 24.29
N GLU A 174 -19.96 8.58 23.69
CA GLU A 174 -21.38 8.21 23.80
C GLU A 174 -21.87 7.99 25.23
N SER A 175 -20.99 7.50 26.10
CA SER A 175 -21.31 7.18 27.49
C SER A 175 -20.06 7.19 28.37
N ALA A 176 -20.25 7.05 29.69
CA ALA A 176 -19.14 6.89 30.63
C ALA A 176 -18.32 5.63 30.33
N GLN A 177 -19.00 4.56 29.92
CA GLN A 177 -18.41 3.29 29.51
C GLN A 177 -17.59 3.47 28.23
N ALA A 178 -18.14 4.15 27.22
CA ALA A 178 -17.42 4.45 25.98
C ALA A 178 -16.16 5.30 26.23
N LYS A 179 -16.25 6.28 27.14
CA LYS A 179 -15.10 7.06 27.60
C LYS A 179 -14.02 6.18 28.23
N GLN A 180 -14.39 5.29 29.16
CA GLN A 180 -13.43 4.40 29.82
C GLN A 180 -12.77 3.45 28.81
N GLU A 181 -13.57 2.87 27.93
CA GLU A 181 -13.12 1.94 26.90
C GLU A 181 -12.17 2.62 25.91
N ALA A 182 -12.46 3.84 25.47
CA ALA A 182 -11.54 4.63 24.63
C ALA A 182 -10.18 4.85 25.32
N GLY A 183 -10.19 5.15 26.62
CA GLY A 183 -8.95 5.27 27.41
C GLY A 183 -8.16 3.96 27.49
N ARG A 184 -8.86 2.83 27.67
CA ARG A 184 -8.24 1.49 27.71
C ARG A 184 -7.63 1.11 26.37
N MET A 185 -8.35 1.33 25.26
CA MET A 185 -7.84 1.08 23.91
C MET A 185 -6.62 1.94 23.58
N ALA A 186 -6.65 3.23 23.98
CA ALA A 186 -5.49 4.10 23.83
C ALA A 186 -4.28 3.57 24.60
N MET A 187 -4.45 3.15 25.85
CA MET A 187 -3.35 2.63 26.67
C MET A 187 -2.80 1.29 26.13
N GLY A 188 -3.66 0.46 25.54
CA GLY A 188 -3.29 -0.80 24.91
C GLY A 188 -2.74 -0.67 23.49
N THR A 189 -2.50 0.55 23.00
CA THR A 189 -1.84 0.75 21.70
C THR A 189 -0.33 0.78 21.90
N ASP A 190 0.39 -0.02 21.13
CA ASP A 190 1.84 -0.12 21.22
C ASP A 190 2.52 1.25 21.10
N GLY A 191 3.57 1.46 21.89
CA GLY A 191 4.30 2.74 21.93
C GLY A 191 3.62 3.83 22.76
N VAL A 192 2.38 3.65 23.21
CA VAL A 192 1.73 4.56 24.16
C VAL A 192 2.35 4.41 25.54
N LYS A 193 2.86 5.52 26.07
CA LYS A 193 3.49 5.59 27.39
C LYS A 193 2.50 6.06 28.46
N ARG A 194 1.56 6.92 28.07
CA ARG A 194 0.57 7.52 28.97
C ARG A 194 -0.65 7.99 28.18
N VAL A 195 -1.82 7.92 28.81
CA VAL A 195 -3.07 8.43 28.27
C VAL A 195 -3.65 9.51 29.18
N ASN A 196 -3.94 10.67 28.60
CA ASN A 196 -4.73 11.75 29.16
C ASN A 196 -6.16 11.67 28.58
N ASN A 197 -7.05 10.99 29.29
CA ASN A 197 -8.44 10.85 28.84
C ASN A 197 -9.29 12.04 29.31
N LEU A 198 -9.40 13.06 28.45
CA LEU A 198 -10.18 14.28 28.68
C LEU A 198 -11.56 14.24 28.00
N LEU A 199 -12.01 13.07 27.58
CA LEU A 199 -13.34 12.91 26.99
C LEU A 199 -14.42 13.30 28.00
N LYS A 200 -15.48 13.91 27.53
CA LYS A 200 -16.72 14.08 28.27
C LYS A 200 -17.65 12.93 27.91
N ALA A 201 -18.29 12.32 28.90
CA ALA A 201 -19.35 11.36 28.63
C ALA A 201 -20.60 12.17 28.24
N SER A 202 -21.25 11.79 27.14
CA SER A 202 -22.58 12.28 26.85
C SER A 202 -23.52 11.78 27.94
N VAL A 203 -24.30 12.69 28.50
CA VAL A 203 -25.45 12.33 29.33
C VAL A 203 -26.60 12.23 28.35
N GLY A 204 -27.05 11.01 28.09
CA GLY A 204 -28.26 10.76 27.30
C GLY A 204 -29.49 11.32 28.00
#